data_AF-A0A976RSS3-F1
#
_entry.id   AF-A0A976RSS3-F1
#
_cell.length_a   1.000
_cell.length_b   1.000
_cell.length_c   1.000
_cell.angle_alpha   90.00
_cell.angle_beta   90.00
_cell.angle_gamma   90.00
#
_symmetry.space_group_name_H-M   'P 1'
#
loop_
_entity.id
_entity.type
_entity.pdbx_description
1 polymer ?
#
loop_
_entity_poly.entity_id
_entity_poly.type
_entity_poly.pdbx_seq_one_letter_code
_entity_poly.pdbx_strand_id
1 'polypeptide(L)'
;MKNNQPTRKERGAKPKRHGQLIAILIVIVILAVLVFGFAIRKISTRLENSQQSSQSSSSLTSEQIQQIKQRRAFVNQVAASSIKVYQNDYHVLPSIVTAQAILESDWGNSKLYKVANNPFGIKGSYKGQSISYDTTEYENGKNITVVAKFRKYPNLEAAIKDHDESIKTHFIKQTNVTSYVKAANLLQKNVYATDPQYASKLISVIEEYNLERFDLQALNNN
;
A
#
# COMPACT_ATOMS: atom_id res chain seq x y z
N MET A 1 -61.99 -45.96 75.99
CA MET A 1 -62.59 -47.13 75.29
C MET A 1 -61.91 -47.22 73.92
N LYS A 2 -60.86 -48.03 73.75
CA LYS A 2 -60.84 -49.44 73.27
C LYS A 2 -61.57 -49.67 71.94
N ASN A 3 -60.81 -49.90 70.84
CA ASN A 3 -60.80 -51.10 69.97
C ASN A 3 -60.22 -50.76 68.57
N ASN A 4 -59.04 -51.24 68.15
CA ASN A 4 -58.64 -52.56 67.61
C ASN A 4 -59.24 -52.96 66.23
N GLN A 5 -58.47 -52.68 65.15
CA GLN A 5 -57.96 -53.56 64.04
C GLN A 5 -58.90 -54.56 63.28
N PRO A 6 -58.51 -55.19 62.12
CA PRO A 6 -57.64 -54.82 60.98
C PRO A 6 -58.08 -55.39 59.57
N THR A 7 -57.20 -55.22 58.56
CA THR A 7 -56.95 -56.04 57.32
C THR A 7 -57.82 -55.97 56.05
N ARG A 8 -57.18 -55.75 54.88
CA ARG A 8 -56.85 -56.79 53.88
C ARG A 8 -55.76 -56.30 52.89
N LYS A 9 -54.65 -57.04 52.80
CA LYS A 9 -53.61 -56.89 51.76
C LYS A 9 -54.14 -57.44 50.44
N GLU A 10 -54.12 -56.64 49.36
CA GLU A 10 -54.08 -57.17 47.99
C GLU A 10 -52.63 -57.27 47.49
N ARG A 11 -52.36 -58.39 46.82
CA ARG A 11 -51.05 -58.81 46.32
C ARG A 11 -50.74 -58.07 45.03
N GLY A 12 -49.52 -57.56 44.93
CA GLY A 12 -49.03 -56.87 43.74
C GLY A 12 -48.80 -57.81 42.56
N ALA A 13 -49.11 -57.30 41.37
CA ALA A 13 -48.32 -57.57 40.17
C ALA A 13 -47.40 -56.36 39.94
N LYS A 14 -46.10 -56.51 40.17
CA LYS A 14 -45.11 -55.50 39.77
C LYS A 14 -44.97 -55.54 38.25
N PRO A 15 -45.28 -54.46 37.50
CA PRO A 15 -44.95 -54.42 36.08
C PRO A 15 -43.43 -54.35 35.88
N LYS A 16 -42.96 -54.98 34.80
CA LYS A 16 -41.56 -55.20 34.39
C LYS A 16 -40.77 -53.88 34.24
N ARG A 17 -40.33 -53.29 35.35
CA ARG A 17 -39.52 -52.07 35.37
C ARG A 17 -38.15 -52.22 34.68
N HIS A 18 -37.62 -53.44 34.58
CA HIS A 18 -36.31 -53.67 33.95
C HIS A 18 -36.33 -53.48 32.42
N GLY A 19 -37.41 -53.89 31.73
CA GLY A 19 -37.49 -53.74 30.27
C GLY A 19 -37.60 -52.28 29.81
N GLN A 20 -38.34 -51.46 30.56
CA GLN A 20 -38.47 -50.02 30.28
C GLN A 20 -37.20 -49.24 30.61
N LEU A 21 -36.47 -49.60 31.66
CA LEU A 21 -35.20 -48.96 32.01
C LEU A 21 -34.10 -49.26 30.99
N ILE A 22 -34.03 -50.47 30.45
CA ILE A 22 -33.08 -50.84 29.39
C ILE A 22 -33.39 -50.09 28.09
N ALA A 23 -34.67 -49.97 27.71
CA ALA A 23 -35.08 -49.21 26.53
C ALA A 23 -34.75 -47.70 26.65
N ILE A 24 -34.95 -47.10 27.83
CA ILE A 24 -34.60 -45.70 28.10
C ILE A 24 -33.09 -45.47 28.04
N LEU A 25 -32.28 -46.40 28.57
CA LEU A 25 -30.82 -46.33 28.49
C LEU A 25 -30.31 -46.42 27.03
N ILE A 26 -30.89 -47.30 26.20
CA ILE A 26 -30.51 -47.42 24.79
C ILE A 26 -30.85 -46.13 24.01
N VAL A 27 -32.01 -45.52 24.26
CA VAL A 27 -32.40 -44.25 23.62
C VAL A 27 -31.49 -43.09 24.04
N ILE A 28 -31.09 -43.01 25.32
CA ILE A 28 -30.15 -42.00 25.81
C ILE A 28 -28.76 -42.17 25.19
N VAL A 29 -28.28 -43.40 25.03
CA VAL A 29 -27.00 -43.68 24.36
C VAL A 29 -27.05 -43.31 22.87
N ILE A 30 -28.15 -43.63 22.16
CA ILE A 30 -28.32 -43.24 20.75
C ILE A 30 -28.37 -41.72 20.60
N LEU A 31 -29.12 -41.02 21.46
CA LEU A 31 -29.18 -39.55 21.44
C LEU A 31 -27.83 -38.92 21.80
N ALA A 32 -27.07 -39.48 22.75
CA ALA A 32 -25.73 -39.04 23.08
C ALA A 32 -24.75 -39.25 21.90
N VAL A 33 -24.82 -40.39 21.19
CA VAL A 33 -24.00 -40.66 20.00
C VAL A 33 -24.36 -39.72 18.85
N LEU A 34 -25.64 -39.38 18.66
CA LEU A 34 -26.07 -38.44 17.63
C LEU A 34 -25.66 -36.98 17.93
N VAL A 35 -25.81 -36.53 19.17
CA VAL A 35 -25.38 -35.18 19.60
C VAL A 35 -23.86 -35.06 19.57
N PHE A 36 -23.13 -36.07 20.03
CA PHE A 36 -21.67 -36.09 19.99
C PHE A 36 -21.13 -36.21 18.56
N GLY A 37 -21.76 -37.02 17.71
CA GLY A 37 -21.44 -37.10 16.28
C GLY A 37 -21.68 -35.78 15.53
N PHE A 38 -22.73 -35.03 15.89
CA PHE A 38 -22.98 -33.69 15.35
C PHE A 38 -21.96 -32.66 15.85
N ALA A 39 -21.55 -32.73 17.12
CA ALA A 39 -20.49 -31.89 17.67
C ALA A 39 -19.13 -32.17 17.01
N ILE A 40 -18.78 -33.44 16.77
CA ILE A 40 -17.57 -33.86 16.05
C ILE A 40 -17.61 -33.38 14.59
N ARG A 41 -18.75 -33.50 13.88
CA ARG A 41 -18.90 -32.94 12.53
C ARG A 41 -18.72 -31.42 12.51
N LYS A 42 -19.30 -30.69 13.47
CA LYS A 42 -19.15 -29.23 13.60
C LYS A 42 -17.70 -28.82 13.90
N ILE A 43 -17.00 -29.58 14.75
CA ILE A 43 -15.57 -29.40 15.06
C ILE A 43 -14.70 -29.73 13.84
N SER A 44 -15.00 -30.80 13.09
CA SER A 44 -14.29 -31.15 11.86
C SER A 44 -14.43 -30.05 10.80
N THR A 45 -15.64 -29.53 10.59
CA THR A 45 -15.86 -28.38 9.69
C THR A 45 -15.17 -27.09 10.17
N ARG A 46 -14.94 -26.93 11.49
CA ARG A 46 -14.17 -25.81 12.04
C ARG A 46 -12.68 -26.01 11.89
N LEU A 47 -12.16 -27.24 11.89
CA LEU A 47 -10.74 -27.53 11.69
C LEU A 47 -10.36 -27.41 10.20
N GLU A 48 -11.23 -27.84 9.29
CA GLU A 48 -11.08 -27.61 7.83
C GLU A 48 -11.11 -26.10 7.52
N ASN A 49 -12.07 -25.36 8.09
CA ASN A 49 -12.12 -23.90 7.93
C ASN A 49 -11.00 -23.15 8.68
N SER A 50 -10.49 -23.67 9.80
CA SER A 50 -9.36 -23.06 10.55
C SER A 50 -8.01 -23.25 9.86
N GLN A 51 -7.85 -24.33 9.07
CA GLN A 51 -6.69 -24.48 8.18
C GLN A 51 -6.77 -23.52 6.98
N GLN A 52 -7.98 -23.20 6.50
CA GLN A 52 -8.19 -22.26 5.40
C GLN A 52 -8.06 -20.79 5.84
N SER A 53 -8.34 -20.46 7.11
CA SER A 53 -8.16 -19.10 7.65
C SER A 53 -6.71 -18.73 7.99
N SER A 54 -5.79 -19.71 8.05
CA SER A 54 -4.38 -19.49 8.39
C SER A 54 -3.44 -19.46 7.17
N GLN A 55 -3.97 -19.65 5.96
CA GLN A 55 -3.24 -19.57 4.68
C GLN A 55 -3.61 -18.33 3.83
N SER A 56 -4.49 -17.46 4.32
CA SER A 56 -4.76 -16.15 3.69
C SER A 56 -3.72 -15.09 4.10
N SER A 57 -2.44 -15.45 4.03
CA SER A 57 -1.34 -14.50 3.90
C SER A 57 -1.16 -14.31 2.40
N SER A 58 -1.68 -13.23 1.84
CA SER A 58 -1.68 -12.95 0.40
C SER A 58 -0.28 -13.13 -0.21
N SER A 59 -0.02 -14.28 -0.85
CA SER A 59 1.20 -14.47 -1.61
C SER A 59 1.13 -13.54 -2.82
N LEU A 60 1.99 -12.52 -2.85
CA LEU A 60 2.09 -11.60 -3.98
C LEU A 60 2.26 -12.39 -5.28
N THR A 61 1.54 -12.01 -6.33
CA THR A 61 1.73 -12.61 -7.65
C THR A 61 3.13 -12.28 -8.19
N SER A 62 3.64 -13.09 -9.12
CA SER A 62 4.91 -12.81 -9.80
C SER A 62 4.94 -11.41 -10.44
N GLU A 63 3.80 -10.95 -10.93
CA GLU A 63 3.62 -9.61 -11.50
C GLU A 63 3.74 -8.51 -10.44
N GLN A 64 3.09 -8.68 -9.28
CA GLN A 64 3.21 -7.75 -8.16
C GLN A 64 4.65 -7.69 -7.63
N ILE A 65 5.32 -8.83 -7.51
CA ILE A 65 6.75 -8.90 -7.12
C ILE A 65 7.61 -8.14 -8.13
N GLN A 66 7.35 -8.32 -9.42
CA GLN A 66 8.10 -7.63 -10.46
C GLN A 66 7.87 -6.12 -10.42
N GLN A 67 6.62 -5.67 -10.21
CA GLN A 67 6.30 -4.25 -10.05
C GLN A 67 6.98 -3.65 -8.82
N ILE A 68 6.99 -4.34 -7.68
CA ILE A 68 7.69 -3.90 -6.47
C ILE A 68 9.20 -3.76 -6.73
N LYS A 69 9.80 -4.73 -7.42
CA LYS A 69 11.22 -4.67 -7.79
C LYS A 69 11.52 -3.48 -8.69
N GLN A 70 10.69 -3.24 -9.71
CA GLN A 70 10.83 -2.11 -10.64
C GLN A 70 10.69 -0.77 -9.90
N ARG A 71 9.66 -0.61 -9.08
CA ARG A 71 9.44 0.59 -8.25
C ARG A 71 10.64 0.87 -7.35
N ARG A 72 11.14 -0.15 -6.65
CA ARG A 72 12.32 -0.03 -5.79
C ARG A 72 13.57 0.37 -6.58
N ALA A 73 13.79 -0.27 -7.73
CA ALA A 73 14.93 0.05 -8.60
C ALA A 73 14.86 1.51 -9.07
N PHE A 74 13.69 1.97 -9.50
CA PHE A 74 13.47 3.35 -9.92
C PHE A 74 13.75 4.34 -8.77
N VAL A 75 13.17 4.12 -7.59
CA VAL A 75 13.39 4.98 -6.40
C VAL A 75 14.88 5.06 -6.07
N ASN A 76 15.57 3.92 -6.02
CA ASN A 76 17.00 3.90 -5.71
C ASN A 76 17.84 4.62 -6.77
N GLN A 77 17.47 4.48 -8.05
CA GLN A 77 18.19 5.15 -9.14
C GLN A 77 18.03 6.67 -9.08
N VAL A 78 16.80 7.17 -8.90
CA VAL A 78 16.54 8.61 -8.74
C VAL A 78 17.25 9.14 -7.52
N ALA A 79 17.09 8.49 -6.37
CA ALA A 79 17.69 8.92 -5.11
C ALA A 79 19.23 8.99 -5.19
N ALA A 80 19.86 7.98 -5.80
CA ALA A 80 21.32 7.97 -5.96
C ALA A 80 21.80 9.15 -6.83
N SER A 81 21.08 9.48 -7.90
CA SER A 81 21.41 10.65 -8.72
C SER A 81 21.10 11.96 -8.01
N SER A 82 19.99 12.08 -7.27
CA SER A 82 19.63 13.30 -6.56
C SER A 82 20.57 13.60 -5.39
N ILE A 83 21.07 12.58 -4.69
CA ILE A 83 22.12 12.75 -3.66
C ILE A 83 23.36 13.40 -4.29
N LYS A 84 23.84 12.90 -5.44
CA LYS A 84 25.00 13.48 -6.13
C LYS A 84 24.75 14.92 -6.56
N VAL A 85 23.55 15.24 -7.06
CA VAL A 85 23.21 16.63 -7.44
C VAL A 85 23.17 17.54 -6.22
N TYR A 86 22.53 17.10 -5.15
CA TYR A 86 22.44 17.84 -3.89
C TYR A 86 23.82 18.12 -3.28
N GLN A 87 24.75 17.17 -3.30
CA GLN A 87 26.12 17.38 -2.80
C GLN A 87 26.91 18.45 -3.56
N ASN A 88 26.49 18.82 -4.77
CA ASN A 88 27.14 19.85 -5.56
C ASN A 88 26.49 21.24 -5.39
N ASP A 89 25.16 21.31 -5.20
CA ASP A 89 24.41 22.58 -5.21
C ASP A 89 23.66 22.91 -3.90
N TYR A 90 23.50 21.93 -3.00
CA TYR A 90 22.88 22.06 -1.67
C TYR A 90 21.48 22.72 -1.67
N HIS A 91 20.69 22.51 -2.72
CA HIS A 91 19.46 23.27 -2.94
C HIS A 91 18.17 22.44 -2.81
N VAL A 92 18.00 21.39 -3.60
CA VAL A 92 16.75 20.59 -3.61
C VAL A 92 16.96 19.23 -2.95
N LEU A 93 16.23 18.98 -1.87
CA LEU A 93 16.35 17.75 -1.08
C LEU A 93 16.11 16.49 -1.93
N PRO A 94 16.98 15.45 -1.83
CA PRO A 94 16.79 14.17 -2.52
C PRO A 94 15.39 13.54 -2.36
N SER A 95 14.76 13.68 -1.20
CA SER A 95 13.41 13.19 -0.93
C SER A 95 12.36 13.89 -1.79
N ILE A 96 12.48 15.21 -1.98
CA ILE A 96 11.61 16.03 -2.85
C ILE A 96 11.79 15.60 -4.30
N VAL A 97 13.02 15.54 -4.80
CA VAL A 97 13.32 15.11 -6.17
C VAL A 97 12.76 13.72 -6.44
N THR A 98 12.96 12.79 -5.50
CA THR A 98 12.50 11.40 -5.64
C THR A 98 10.97 11.29 -5.59
N ALA A 99 10.31 12.02 -4.69
CA ALA A 99 8.85 12.04 -4.60
C ALA A 99 8.19 12.63 -5.85
N GLN A 100 8.74 13.74 -6.36
CA GLN A 100 8.27 14.32 -7.63
C GLN A 100 8.48 13.33 -8.77
N ALA A 101 9.67 12.72 -8.91
CA ALA A 101 9.90 11.73 -9.95
C ALA A 101 8.94 10.52 -9.86
N ILE A 102 8.57 10.08 -8.65
CA ILE A 102 7.56 9.02 -8.46
C ILE A 102 6.20 9.46 -9.02
N LEU A 103 5.73 10.63 -8.62
CA LEU A 103 4.40 11.15 -9.00
C LEU A 103 4.33 11.46 -10.51
N GLU A 104 5.31 12.19 -11.02
CA GLU A 104 5.31 12.74 -12.39
C GLU A 104 5.58 11.67 -13.45
N SER A 105 6.22 10.55 -13.08
CA SER A 105 6.59 9.50 -14.04
C SER A 105 5.87 8.17 -13.85
N ASP A 106 4.90 8.10 -12.92
CA ASP A 106 4.28 6.86 -12.47
C ASP A 106 5.32 5.80 -12.12
N TRP A 107 6.18 6.09 -11.13
CA TRP A 107 7.23 5.17 -10.70
C TRP A 107 8.20 4.73 -11.82
N GLY A 108 8.45 5.62 -12.79
CA GLY A 108 9.26 5.32 -13.96
C GLY A 108 8.55 4.51 -15.04
N ASN A 109 7.23 4.31 -14.97
CA ASN A 109 6.48 3.61 -15.99
C ASN A 109 6.17 4.47 -17.21
N SER A 110 6.17 5.80 -17.06
CA SER A 110 5.88 6.72 -18.16
C SER A 110 6.80 6.45 -19.35
N LYS A 111 6.20 6.43 -20.54
CA LYS A 111 6.95 6.24 -21.78
C LYS A 111 7.96 7.37 -21.99
N LEU A 112 7.61 8.59 -21.59
CA LEU A 112 8.51 9.76 -21.65
C LEU A 112 9.80 9.52 -20.86
N TYR A 113 9.72 9.05 -19.61
CA TYR A 113 10.92 8.70 -18.84
C TYR A 113 11.75 7.63 -19.56
N LYS A 114 11.11 6.55 -20.00
CA LYS A 114 11.79 5.39 -20.63
C LYS A 114 12.56 5.75 -21.91
N VAL A 115 12.05 6.70 -22.72
CA VAL A 115 12.66 7.04 -24.03
C VAL A 115 13.50 8.32 -24.00
N ALA A 116 13.31 9.17 -22.98
CA ALA A 116 13.92 10.50 -22.91
C ALA A 116 14.63 10.82 -21.59
N ASN A 117 14.68 9.89 -20.64
CA ASN A 117 15.21 10.10 -19.28
C ASN A 117 14.58 11.33 -18.59
N ASN A 118 13.30 11.61 -18.88
CA ASN A 118 12.60 12.79 -18.38
C ASN A 118 11.46 12.37 -17.44
N PRO A 119 11.73 12.16 -16.14
CA PRO A 119 10.72 11.77 -15.17
C PRO A 119 9.84 12.94 -14.72
N PHE A 120 10.21 14.19 -15.03
CA PHE A 120 9.54 15.41 -14.55
C PHE A 120 8.63 16.06 -15.58
N GLY A 121 8.47 15.45 -16.76
CA GLY A 121 7.61 16.01 -17.82
C GLY A 121 8.08 17.36 -18.36
N ILE A 122 9.38 17.69 -18.26
CA ILE A 122 9.84 19.04 -18.63
C ILE A 122 9.76 19.22 -20.15
N LYS A 123 8.95 20.20 -20.58
CA LYS A 123 8.77 20.57 -21.98
C LYS A 123 9.99 21.34 -22.54
N GLY A 124 10.16 21.29 -23.86
CA GLY A 124 11.17 22.04 -24.60
C GLY A 124 12.32 21.18 -25.13
N SER A 125 13.54 21.73 -25.07
CA SER A 125 14.75 21.10 -25.60
C SER A 125 15.90 21.25 -24.60
N TYR A 126 16.64 20.18 -24.35
CA TYR A 126 17.84 20.18 -23.51
C TYR A 126 19.08 20.06 -24.40
N LYS A 127 19.88 21.12 -24.50
CA LYS A 127 21.09 21.17 -25.37
C LYS A 127 20.80 20.72 -26.81
N GLY A 128 19.69 21.21 -27.36
CA GLY A 128 19.20 20.86 -28.71
C GLY A 128 18.46 19.52 -28.81
N GLN A 129 18.44 18.70 -27.74
CA GLN A 129 17.81 17.38 -27.73
C GLN A 129 16.37 17.42 -27.19
N SER A 130 15.47 16.73 -27.89
CA SER A 130 14.05 16.70 -27.57
C SER A 130 13.35 15.50 -28.20
N ILE A 131 12.13 15.21 -27.76
CA ILE A 131 11.22 14.26 -28.37
C ILE A 131 9.82 14.88 -28.45
N SER A 132 9.12 14.68 -29.57
CA SER A 132 7.71 15.01 -29.68
C SER A 132 6.88 13.83 -29.19
N TYR A 133 5.92 14.10 -28.30
CA TYR A 133 5.13 13.07 -27.67
C TYR A 133 3.72 13.58 -27.39
N ASP A 134 2.73 12.70 -27.52
CA ASP A 134 1.35 12.99 -27.14
C ASP A 134 1.27 13.16 -25.62
N THR A 135 0.67 14.26 -25.19
CA THR A 135 0.40 14.56 -23.78
C THR A 135 -1.07 14.91 -23.61
N THR A 136 -1.59 14.67 -22.41
CA THR A 136 -2.94 15.10 -22.04
C THR A 136 -2.82 16.46 -21.37
N GLU A 137 -3.45 17.48 -21.94
CA GLU A 137 -3.57 18.81 -21.34
C GLU A 137 -5.01 19.02 -20.87
N TYR A 138 -5.18 19.82 -19.83
CA TYR A 138 -6.49 20.25 -19.35
C TYR A 138 -6.81 21.63 -19.89
N GLU A 139 -7.68 21.71 -20.89
CA GLU A 139 -8.13 22.96 -21.50
C GLU A 139 -9.65 23.08 -21.41
N ASN A 140 -10.15 24.24 -20.97
CA ASN A 140 -11.58 24.55 -20.90
C ASN A 140 -12.43 23.48 -20.18
N GLY A 141 -11.91 22.91 -19.10
CA GLY A 141 -12.62 21.91 -18.30
C GLY A 141 -12.51 20.47 -18.83
N LYS A 142 -11.76 20.23 -19.91
CA LYS A 142 -11.66 18.91 -20.57
C LYS A 142 -10.21 18.51 -20.78
N ASN A 143 -9.98 17.20 -20.73
CA ASN A 143 -8.72 16.60 -21.16
C ASN A 143 -8.69 16.54 -22.69
N ILE A 144 -7.65 17.12 -23.29
CA ILE A 144 -7.36 17.02 -24.72
C ILE A 144 -5.98 16.38 -24.92
N THR A 145 -5.82 15.63 -26.01
CA THR A 145 -4.50 15.11 -26.40
C THR A 145 -3.86 16.08 -27.38
N VAL A 146 -2.66 16.54 -27.06
CA VAL A 146 -1.86 17.41 -27.94
C VAL A 146 -0.45 16.85 -28.09
N VAL A 147 0.17 17.12 -29.23
CA VAL A 147 1.60 16.83 -29.41
C VAL A 147 2.39 17.94 -28.75
N ALA A 148 3.20 17.60 -27.74
CA ALA A 148 4.13 18.52 -27.12
C ALA A 148 5.58 18.06 -27.31
N LYS A 149 6.49 19.03 -27.31
CA LYS A 149 7.93 18.78 -27.37
C LYS A 149 8.47 18.70 -25.95
N PHE A 150 9.11 17.59 -25.60
CA PHE A 150 9.71 17.35 -24.29
C PHE A 150 11.22 17.30 -24.38
N ARG A 151 11.89 17.73 -23.30
CA ARG A 151 13.34 17.64 -23.18
C ARG A 151 13.76 16.17 -23.18
N LYS A 152 14.84 15.88 -23.91
CA LYS A 152 15.50 14.56 -23.93
C LYS A 152 16.85 14.68 -23.26
N TYR A 153 17.05 13.91 -22.20
CA TYR A 153 18.27 13.94 -21.40
C TYR A 153 19.18 12.75 -21.71
N PRO A 154 20.50 12.96 -21.67
CA PRO A 154 21.46 11.87 -21.85
C PRO A 154 21.42 10.86 -20.69
N ASN A 155 21.03 11.30 -19.50
CA ASN A 155 20.88 10.47 -18.31
C ASN A 155 20.00 11.17 -17.25
N LEU A 156 19.68 10.45 -16.18
CA LEU A 156 18.84 10.94 -15.10
C LEU A 156 19.46 12.10 -14.30
N GLU A 157 20.77 12.10 -14.10
CA GLU A 157 21.46 13.18 -13.39
C GLU A 157 21.32 14.52 -14.13
N ALA A 158 21.41 14.51 -15.46
CA ALA A 158 21.17 15.71 -16.28
C ALA A 158 19.72 16.21 -16.16
N ALA A 159 18.74 15.30 -16.08
CA ALA A 159 17.35 15.67 -15.87
C ALA A 159 17.12 16.29 -14.49
N ILE A 160 17.73 15.72 -13.45
CA ILE A 160 17.63 16.23 -12.06
C ILE A 160 18.31 17.60 -11.94
N LYS A 161 19.49 17.79 -12.50
CA LYS A 161 20.16 19.12 -12.51
C LYS A 161 19.26 20.18 -13.15
N ASP A 162 18.72 19.89 -14.33
CA ASP A 162 17.84 20.81 -15.04
C ASP A 162 16.51 21.08 -14.30
N HIS A 163 15.97 20.07 -13.62
CA HIS A 163 14.84 20.21 -12.71
C HIS A 163 15.17 21.12 -11.53
N ASP A 164 16.29 20.86 -10.85
CA ASP A 164 16.67 21.56 -9.62
C ASP A 164 16.95 23.05 -9.91
N GLU A 165 17.51 23.40 -11.07
CA GLU A 165 17.65 24.80 -11.46
C GLU A 165 16.31 25.50 -11.66
N SER A 166 15.30 24.79 -12.18
CA SER A 166 13.94 25.33 -12.27
C SER A 166 13.36 25.58 -10.87
N ILE A 167 13.51 24.60 -9.96
CA ILE A 167 13.09 24.73 -8.56
C ILE A 167 13.75 25.94 -7.92
N LYS A 168 15.07 26.05 -8.00
CA LYS A 168 15.85 27.15 -7.43
C LYS A 168 15.47 28.51 -7.96
N THR A 169 15.29 28.62 -9.27
CA THR A 169 15.03 29.90 -9.94
C THR A 169 13.61 30.39 -9.71
N HIS A 170 12.63 29.48 -9.75
CA HIS A 170 11.22 29.86 -9.84
C HIS A 170 10.41 29.55 -8.58
N PHE A 171 10.75 28.51 -7.82
CA PHE A 171 9.85 27.96 -6.80
C PHE A 171 10.42 27.98 -5.38
N ILE A 172 11.70 27.74 -5.16
CA ILE A 172 12.33 27.75 -3.84
C ILE A 172 13.60 28.58 -3.95
N LYS A 173 13.49 29.91 -3.76
CA LYS A 173 14.66 30.82 -3.78
C LYS A 173 15.44 30.81 -2.46
N GLN A 174 14.85 30.28 -1.40
CA GLN A 174 15.49 30.16 -0.08
C GLN A 174 16.56 29.08 -0.15
N THR A 175 17.76 29.40 0.34
CA THR A 175 18.83 28.41 0.55
C THR A 175 18.65 27.69 1.88
N ASN A 176 19.34 26.57 2.07
CA ASN A 176 19.36 25.80 3.32
C ASN A 176 17.98 25.33 3.82
N VAL A 177 17.08 25.00 2.90
CA VAL A 177 15.79 24.38 3.24
C VAL A 177 16.03 22.89 3.50
N THR A 178 16.22 22.52 4.77
CA THR A 178 16.54 21.14 5.18
C THR A 178 15.32 20.31 5.62
N SER A 179 14.12 20.88 5.55
CA SER A 179 12.87 20.18 5.86
C SER A 179 12.08 19.94 4.57
N TYR A 180 11.81 18.68 4.25
CA TYR A 180 10.99 18.33 3.09
C TYR A 180 9.56 18.85 3.22
N VAL A 181 9.00 18.89 4.45
CA VAL A 181 7.68 19.49 4.71
C VAL A 181 7.68 20.96 4.32
N LYS A 182 8.72 21.71 4.72
CA LYS A 182 8.86 23.13 4.33
C LYS A 182 9.03 23.27 2.81
N ALA A 183 9.87 22.44 2.19
CA ALA A 183 10.09 22.46 0.74
C ALA A 183 8.79 22.18 -0.04
N ALA A 184 8.04 21.14 0.32
CA ALA A 184 6.76 20.80 -0.29
C ALA A 184 5.74 21.95 -0.18
N ASN A 185 5.64 22.58 0.99
CA ASN A 185 4.77 23.74 1.18
C ASN A 185 5.21 24.96 0.35
N LEU A 186 6.52 25.18 0.17
CA LEU A 186 7.02 26.24 -0.71
C LEU A 186 6.68 25.96 -2.18
N LEU A 187 6.79 24.71 -2.64
CA LEU A 187 6.37 24.31 -4.00
C LEU A 187 4.89 24.59 -4.24
N GLN A 188 4.02 24.22 -3.29
CA GLN A 188 2.59 24.52 -3.38
C GLN A 188 2.33 26.02 -3.38
N LYS A 189 2.92 26.76 -2.43
CA LYS A 189 2.73 28.21 -2.29
C LYS A 189 3.15 28.95 -3.55
N ASN A 190 4.22 28.50 -4.20
CA ASN A 190 4.77 29.12 -5.41
C ASN A 190 4.24 28.47 -6.69
N VAL A 191 3.14 27.71 -6.59
CA VAL A 191 2.34 27.21 -7.73
C VAL A 191 3.15 26.32 -8.67
N TYR A 192 3.94 25.39 -8.11
CA TYR A 192 4.60 24.36 -8.92
C TYR A 192 3.58 23.49 -9.67
N ALA A 193 2.46 23.16 -9.01
CA ALA A 193 1.34 22.44 -9.58
C ALA A 193 0.02 23.15 -9.29
N THR A 194 -0.97 22.99 -10.18
CA THR A 194 -2.34 23.50 -9.99
C THR A 194 -3.14 22.67 -8.98
N ASP A 195 -2.63 21.50 -8.60
CA ASP A 195 -3.25 20.63 -7.61
C ASP A 195 -3.21 21.30 -6.22
N PRO A 196 -4.36 21.53 -5.56
CA PRO A 196 -4.41 22.13 -4.22
C PRO A 196 -3.84 21.21 -3.13
N GLN A 197 -3.62 19.93 -3.41
CA GLN A 197 -3.09 18.93 -2.47
C GLN A 197 -1.66 18.51 -2.82
N TYR A 198 -0.95 19.25 -3.68
CA TYR A 198 0.38 18.89 -4.15
C TYR A 198 1.38 18.71 -2.99
N ALA A 199 1.43 19.66 -2.05
CA ALA A 199 2.31 19.55 -0.89
C ALA A 199 2.01 18.30 -0.05
N SER A 200 0.73 18.04 0.25
CA SER A 200 0.33 16.87 1.02
C SER A 200 0.68 15.56 0.29
N LYS A 201 0.50 15.49 -1.04
CA LYS A 201 0.87 14.31 -1.82
C LYS A 201 2.37 14.03 -1.77
N LEU A 202 3.20 15.06 -1.90
CA LEU A 202 4.65 14.91 -1.76
C LEU A 202 5.03 14.41 -0.36
N ILE A 203 4.50 15.04 0.68
CA ILE A 203 4.75 14.64 2.07
C ILE A 203 4.34 13.19 2.29
N SER A 204 3.14 12.79 1.87
CA SER A 204 2.67 11.41 2.01
C SER A 204 3.56 10.40 1.29
N VAL A 205 4.02 10.69 0.06
CA VAL A 205 4.97 9.82 -0.65
C VAL A 205 6.31 9.73 0.09
N ILE A 206 6.80 10.85 0.62
CA ILE A 206 8.05 10.87 1.38
C ILE A 206 7.94 10.03 2.65
N GLU A 207 6.85 10.15 3.39
CA GLU A 207 6.60 9.41 4.62
C GLU A 207 6.35 7.92 4.34
N GLU A 208 5.44 7.58 3.42
CA GLU A 208 5.06 6.19 3.09
C GLU A 208 6.27 5.37 2.64
N TYR A 209 7.16 5.99 1.85
CA TYR A 209 8.34 5.33 1.31
C TYR A 209 9.62 5.69 2.06
N ASN A 210 9.54 6.38 3.20
CA ASN A 210 10.65 6.80 4.05
C ASN A 210 11.79 7.49 3.26
N LEU A 211 11.45 8.38 2.34
CA LEU A 211 12.41 9.00 1.40
C LEU A 211 13.36 10.00 2.08
N GLU A 212 13.01 10.51 3.27
CA GLU A 212 13.85 11.40 4.08
C GLU A 212 15.23 10.77 4.38
N ARG A 213 15.33 9.43 4.43
CA ARG A 213 16.62 8.73 4.58
C ARG A 213 17.67 9.18 3.55
N PHE A 214 17.24 9.60 2.35
CA PHE A 214 18.14 10.07 1.29
C PHE A 214 18.63 11.49 1.54
N ASP A 215 17.83 12.33 2.20
CA ASP A 215 18.25 13.66 2.65
C ASP A 215 19.33 13.53 3.72
N LEU A 216 19.09 12.67 4.71
CA LEU A 216 20.06 12.36 5.78
C LEU A 216 21.36 11.79 5.20
N GLN A 217 21.25 10.87 4.24
CA GLN A 217 22.43 10.34 3.54
C GLN A 217 23.21 11.44 2.81
N ALA A 218 22.53 12.37 2.14
CA ALA A 218 23.19 13.45 1.43
C ALA A 218 23.87 14.44 2.40
N LEU A 219 23.23 14.74 3.53
CA LEU A 219 23.76 15.64 4.56
C LEU A 219 24.97 15.07 5.31
N ASN A 220 24.98 13.75 5.58
CA ASN A 220 26.07 13.09 6.32
C ASN A 220 27.34 12.85 5.51
N ASN A 221 27.28 12.98 4.19
CA ASN A 221 28.41 12.76 3.27
C ASN A 221 29.11 14.08 2.88
N ASN A 222 28.79 15.18 3.56
CA ASN A 222 29.38 16.51 3.39
C ASN A 222 30.08 16.95 4.68
#